data_AF-A0A9P7NI49-F1
#
_entry.id   AF-A0A9P7NI49-F1
#
_cell.length_a   1.000
_cell.length_b   1.000
_cell.length_c   1.000
_cell.angle_alpha   90.00
_cell.angle_beta   90.00
_cell.angle_gamma   90.00
#
_symmetry.space_group_name_H-M   'P 1'
#
loop_
_entity.id
_entity.type
_entity.pdbx_description
1 polymer ?
#
loop_
_entity_poly.entity_id
_entity_poly.type
_entity_poly.pdbx_seq_one_letter_code
_entity_poly.pdbx_strand_id
1 'polypeptide(L)'
;MPPTTGLLVPSCNREWPCDRCQRRKIADECRYNYSNPALDVPAHDLTEKLKRTHDEYASRGSDQAEGEEEDVGFDALATRLYATLGIDHGVNEKPAPKQDYVSVDSSPQMQRVLKLLPQRQSMDILMQHFLTDINYHYYIIYPPVFLQDYHIWWERRPRNRSISLQYTCLLAIVCACALQHVEPASEPIFESEFGDSLDVVSDQLHAAMRELASVIPVGHYHILNVQRLLHSCYWYKAEAKFLEAWHVLSAAILEGRELGYHKAPAPGT
;
A
#
# COMPACT_ATOMS: atom_id res chain seq x y z
N MET A 1 -38.87 -33.43 -31.20
CA MET A 1 -37.44 -33.26 -30.87
C MET A 1 -37.26 -31.81 -30.41
N PRO A 2 -37.05 -31.57 -29.11
CA PRO A 2 -36.91 -30.22 -28.58
C PRO A 2 -35.49 -29.68 -28.87
N PRO A 3 -35.33 -28.35 -29.03
CA PRO A 3 -34.03 -27.73 -29.23
C PRO A 3 -33.27 -27.62 -27.90
N THR A 4 -32.00 -27.98 -27.95
CA THR A 4 -31.06 -27.93 -26.83
C THR A 4 -30.68 -26.49 -26.53
N THR A 5 -31.25 -25.91 -25.48
CA THR A 5 -30.86 -24.58 -24.97
C THR A 5 -29.48 -24.71 -24.31
N GLY A 6 -28.44 -24.26 -25.00
CA GLY A 6 -27.11 -24.11 -24.43
C GLY A 6 -27.16 -23.05 -23.33
N LEU A 7 -27.00 -23.48 -22.07
CA LEU A 7 -26.82 -22.61 -20.91
C LEU A 7 -25.51 -21.82 -21.09
N LEU A 8 -25.62 -20.57 -21.53
CA LEU A 8 -24.57 -19.57 -21.39
C LEU A 8 -24.27 -19.42 -19.89
N VAL A 9 -23.12 -19.93 -19.46
CA VAL A 9 -22.58 -19.61 -18.13
C VAL A 9 -22.19 -18.14 -18.17
N PRO A 10 -22.86 -17.23 -17.42
CA PRO A 10 -22.52 -15.82 -17.47
C PRO A 10 -21.12 -15.63 -16.90
N SER A 11 -20.24 -14.99 -17.67
CA SER A 11 -18.89 -14.63 -17.27
C SER A 11 -18.93 -13.72 -16.04
N CYS A 12 -17.98 -13.92 -15.13
CA CYS A 12 -17.81 -13.05 -13.97
C CYS A 12 -17.08 -11.77 -14.44
N ASN A 13 -17.61 -10.58 -14.13
CA ASN A 13 -16.97 -9.30 -14.49
C ASN A 13 -15.63 -9.06 -13.77
N ARG A 14 -15.24 -9.93 -12.82
CA ARG A 14 -14.01 -9.84 -12.00
C ARG A 14 -13.86 -8.57 -11.17
N GLU A 15 -14.85 -7.68 -11.21
CA GLU A 15 -15.05 -6.62 -10.22
C GLU A 15 -15.48 -7.24 -8.89
N TRP A 16 -15.16 -6.59 -7.78
CA TRP A 16 -15.51 -7.08 -6.45
C TRP A 16 -16.38 -6.05 -5.70
N PRO A 17 -17.54 -6.44 -5.14
CA PRO A 17 -18.21 -7.73 -5.35
C PRO A 17 -18.68 -7.83 -6.81
N CYS A 18 -18.53 -8.99 -7.47
CA CYS A 18 -19.05 -9.08 -8.85
C CYS A 18 -20.57 -8.95 -8.89
N ASP A 19 -21.06 -8.47 -10.01
CA ASP A 19 -22.48 -8.46 -10.39
C ASP A 19 -23.19 -9.77 -10.07
N ARG A 20 -22.49 -10.89 -10.29
CA ARG A 20 -23.03 -12.23 -10.05
C ARG A 20 -23.25 -12.49 -8.56
N CYS A 21 -22.26 -12.17 -7.71
CA CYS A 21 -22.39 -12.31 -6.27
C CYS A 21 -23.37 -11.29 -5.69
N GLN A 22 -23.41 -10.08 -6.24
CA GLN A 22 -24.33 -9.02 -5.86
C GLN A 22 -25.79 -9.41 -6.18
N ARG A 23 -26.08 -9.90 -7.39
CA ARG A 23 -27.42 -10.41 -7.77
C ARG A 23 -27.87 -11.60 -6.94
N ARG A 24 -26.92 -12.43 -6.48
CA ARG A 24 -27.19 -13.58 -5.61
C ARG A 24 -27.30 -13.22 -4.13
N LYS A 25 -27.17 -11.93 -3.76
CA LYS A 25 -27.19 -11.44 -2.37
C LYS A 25 -26.16 -12.14 -1.47
N ILE A 26 -25.02 -12.50 -2.04
CA ILE A 26 -23.85 -13.10 -1.37
C ILE A 26 -22.59 -12.28 -1.70
N ALA A 27 -22.75 -10.96 -1.79
CA ALA A 27 -21.66 -10.04 -2.11
C ALA A 27 -20.51 -10.16 -1.08
N ASP A 28 -20.87 -10.41 0.17
CA ASP A 28 -20.00 -10.65 1.32
C ASP A 28 -19.23 -11.99 1.25
N GLU A 29 -19.68 -12.93 0.41
CA GLU A 29 -18.99 -14.21 0.17
C GLU A 29 -18.24 -14.24 -1.18
N CYS A 30 -18.23 -13.14 -1.93
CA CYS A 30 -17.53 -13.07 -3.21
C CYS A 30 -16.03 -13.28 -3.01
N ARG A 31 -15.44 -14.30 -3.66
CA ARG A 31 -14.01 -14.64 -3.57
C ARG A 31 -13.46 -14.98 -4.95
N TYR A 32 -12.31 -14.43 -5.28
CA TYR A 32 -11.54 -14.80 -6.47
C TYR A 32 -10.32 -15.60 -6.06
N ASN A 33 -10.31 -16.91 -6.34
CA ASN A 33 -9.11 -17.72 -6.20
C ASN A 33 -8.21 -17.46 -7.42
N TYR A 34 -7.15 -16.68 -7.23
CA TYR A 34 -6.01 -16.68 -8.15
C TYR A 34 -5.01 -17.71 -7.64
N SER A 35 -5.06 -18.92 -8.19
CA SER A 35 -3.89 -19.79 -8.17
C SER A 35 -2.89 -19.13 -9.10
N ASN A 36 -1.80 -18.56 -8.58
CA ASN A 36 -0.74 -17.89 -9.37
C ASN A 36 -0.43 -18.69 -10.65
N PRO A 37 -0.85 -18.24 -11.84
CA PRO A 37 -0.20 -18.67 -13.06
C PRO A 37 1.05 -17.80 -13.21
N ALA A 38 2.19 -18.43 -13.46
CA ALA A 38 3.42 -17.72 -13.79
C ALA A 38 3.13 -16.61 -14.83
N LEU A 39 3.69 -15.43 -14.54
CA LEU A 39 3.53 -14.21 -15.34
C LEU A 39 4.09 -14.41 -16.75
N ASP A 40 3.25 -14.25 -17.75
CA ASP A 40 3.65 -13.90 -19.12
C ASP A 40 2.67 -12.83 -19.62
N VAL A 41 3.05 -11.55 -19.48
CA VAL A 41 2.40 -10.45 -20.21
C VAL A 41 3.49 -9.46 -20.70
N PRO A 42 3.46 -9.02 -21.97
CA PRO A 42 4.50 -8.16 -22.55
C PRO A 42 4.32 -6.70 -22.15
N ALA A 43 5.44 -6.02 -21.84
CA ALA A 43 5.49 -4.59 -21.55
C ALA A 43 5.39 -3.74 -22.83
N HIS A 44 4.42 -2.82 -22.90
CA HIS A 44 4.44 -1.73 -23.88
C HIS A 44 3.84 -0.43 -23.29
N ASP A 45 4.54 0.68 -23.54
CA ASP A 45 4.08 2.08 -23.64
C ASP A 45 3.60 2.91 -22.43
N LEU A 46 4.38 2.99 -21.35
CA LEU A 46 4.21 4.09 -20.37
C LEU A 46 5.46 4.95 -20.19
N THR A 47 6.55 4.64 -20.89
CA THR A 47 7.87 5.26 -20.69
C THR A 47 8.06 6.60 -21.42
N GLU A 48 7.25 6.91 -22.44
CA GLU A 48 7.46 8.14 -23.24
C GLU A 48 6.92 9.42 -22.58
N LYS A 49 5.91 9.35 -21.70
CA LYS A 49 5.29 10.56 -21.14
C LYS A 49 6.03 11.16 -19.95
N LEU A 50 6.92 10.42 -19.30
CA LEU A 50 7.71 10.91 -18.15
C LEU A 50 9.00 11.65 -18.54
N LYS A 51 9.45 11.56 -19.81
CA LYS A 51 10.65 12.27 -20.27
C LYS A 51 10.44 13.75 -20.55
N ARG A 52 9.21 14.18 -20.85
CA ARG A 52 8.95 15.56 -21.34
C ARG A 52 8.89 16.65 -20.26
N THR A 53 8.81 16.28 -18.97
CA THR A 53 8.70 17.28 -17.88
C THR A 53 10.05 17.63 -17.23
N HIS A 54 11.14 16.94 -17.59
CA HIS A 54 12.46 17.15 -16.96
C HIS A 54 13.35 18.17 -17.71
N ASP A 55 13.02 18.51 -18.96
CA ASP A 55 13.90 19.33 -19.81
C ASP A 55 13.72 20.86 -19.62
N GLU A 56 12.68 21.33 -18.94
CA GLU A 56 12.41 22.78 -18.85
C GLU A 56 13.05 23.50 -17.65
N TYR A 57 13.68 22.79 -16.70
CA TYR A 57 14.25 23.42 -15.50
C TYR A 57 15.79 23.50 -15.45
N ALA A 58 16.49 22.90 -16.42
CA ALA A 58 17.96 22.82 -16.40
C ALA A 58 18.70 23.97 -17.14
N SER A 59 18.00 24.90 -17.79
CA SER A 59 18.61 25.82 -18.75
C SER A 59 19.00 27.21 -18.22
N ARG A 60 19.35 27.36 -16.93
CA ARG A 60 19.93 28.61 -16.40
C ARG A 60 20.98 28.37 -15.30
N GLY A 61 22.24 28.21 -15.71
CA GLY A 61 23.42 28.21 -14.84
C GLY A 61 24.68 28.04 -15.68
N SER A 62 25.66 28.92 -15.48
CA SER A 62 26.75 29.28 -16.38
C SER A 62 28.00 28.36 -16.35
N ASP A 63 28.67 28.35 -17.50
CA ASP A 63 30.11 28.32 -17.75
C ASP A 63 30.96 27.06 -17.49
N GLN A 64 31.84 26.85 -18.46
CA GLN A 64 32.74 25.72 -18.67
C GLN A 64 33.83 25.60 -17.60
N ALA A 65 34.07 24.36 -17.16
CA ALA A 65 35.39 23.85 -16.85
C ALA A 65 35.41 22.33 -17.11
N GLU A 66 36.23 21.91 -18.06
CA GLU A 66 36.52 20.51 -18.36
C GLU A 66 37.35 19.88 -17.23
N GLY A 67 36.93 18.69 -16.78
CA GLY A 67 37.63 17.90 -15.78
C GLY A 67 36.89 16.59 -15.54
N GLU A 68 37.32 15.52 -16.21
CA GLU A 68 36.93 14.15 -15.89
C GLU A 68 37.57 13.78 -14.54
N GLU A 69 36.77 13.73 -13.47
CA GLU A 69 37.19 13.11 -12.21
C GLU A 69 36.25 11.93 -11.87
N GLU A 70 36.86 10.75 -11.84
CA GLU A 70 36.28 9.46 -11.49
C GLU A 70 35.74 9.46 -10.04
N ASP A 71 34.42 9.33 -9.87
CA ASP A 71 33.74 9.09 -8.58
C ASP A 71 33.91 7.63 -8.11
N VAL A 72 35.09 7.04 -8.30
CA VAL A 72 35.44 5.67 -7.91
C VAL A 72 36.23 5.65 -6.59
N GLY A 73 36.75 6.81 -6.18
CA GLY A 73 37.62 6.94 -5.00
C GLY A 73 36.88 6.85 -3.66
N PHE A 74 35.65 7.34 -3.56
CA PHE A 74 34.96 7.46 -2.27
C PHE A 74 34.34 6.13 -1.81
N ASP A 75 33.81 5.34 -2.75
CA ASP A 75 33.20 4.03 -2.47
C ASP A 75 34.25 2.96 -2.09
N ALA A 76 35.40 2.97 -2.76
CA ALA A 76 36.51 2.08 -2.41
C ALA A 76 37.08 2.39 -1.01
N LEU A 77 37.13 3.66 -0.63
CA LEU A 77 37.64 4.11 0.67
C LEU A 77 36.64 3.78 1.78
N ALA A 78 35.33 3.97 1.54
CA ALA A 78 34.27 3.52 2.42
C ALA A 78 34.29 2.00 2.62
N THR A 79 34.38 1.23 1.54
CA THR A 79 34.46 -0.23 1.57
C THR A 79 35.66 -0.73 2.39
N ARG A 80 36.83 -0.07 2.25
CA ARG A 80 38.04 -0.41 2.99
C ARG A 80 37.97 -0.01 4.47
N LEU A 81 37.30 1.10 4.79
CA LEU A 81 36.99 1.51 6.16
C LEU A 81 36.07 0.47 6.85
N TYR A 82 35.02 0.02 6.18
CA TYR A 82 34.10 -0.99 6.72
C TYR A 82 34.78 -2.35 6.94
N ALA A 83 35.64 -2.78 6.00
CA ALA A 83 36.44 -4.00 6.16
C ALA A 83 37.42 -3.92 7.35
N THR A 84 38.03 -2.75 7.57
CA THR A 84 38.95 -2.51 8.72
C THR A 84 38.21 -2.55 10.06
N LEU A 85 36.91 -2.23 10.06
CA LEU A 85 36.02 -2.31 11.22
C LEU A 85 35.40 -3.70 11.43
N GLY A 86 35.74 -4.69 10.59
CA GLY A 86 35.17 -6.04 10.64
C GLY A 86 33.69 -6.11 10.22
N ILE A 87 33.19 -5.07 9.55
CA ILE A 87 31.82 -5.02 9.03
C ILE A 87 31.86 -5.58 7.61
N ASP A 88 31.82 -6.91 7.51
CA ASP A 88 31.75 -7.61 6.24
C ASP A 88 30.35 -7.39 5.63
N HIS A 89 30.26 -6.65 4.51
CA HIS A 89 29.06 -6.66 3.66
C HIS A 89 29.09 -7.90 2.77
N GLY A 90 29.21 -9.08 3.39
CA GLY A 90 28.79 -10.31 2.76
C GLY A 90 27.35 -10.12 2.29
N VAL A 91 27.04 -10.62 1.09
CA VAL A 91 25.69 -10.67 0.55
C VAL A 91 24.84 -11.50 1.52
N ASN A 92 24.33 -10.83 2.54
CA ASN A 92 23.40 -11.39 3.48
C ASN A 92 22.09 -11.41 2.70
N GLU A 93 21.77 -12.57 2.13
CA GLU A 93 20.43 -12.87 1.64
C GLU A 93 19.49 -12.74 2.86
N LYS A 94 19.08 -11.50 3.15
CA LYS A 94 18.15 -11.21 4.24
C LYS A 94 16.93 -12.10 3.97
N PRO A 95 16.52 -12.94 4.93
CA PRO A 95 15.33 -13.77 4.75
C PRO A 95 14.17 -12.85 4.39
N ALA A 96 13.30 -13.33 3.49
CA ALA A 96 12.17 -12.55 3.01
C ALA A 96 11.45 -11.85 4.18
N PRO A 97 11.17 -10.55 4.06
CA PRO A 97 10.59 -9.77 5.14
C PRO A 97 9.28 -10.42 5.59
N LYS A 98 9.21 -10.83 6.86
CA LYS A 98 8.04 -11.50 7.43
C LYS A 98 7.10 -10.46 8.05
N GLN A 99 5.80 -10.66 7.88
CA GLN A 99 4.78 -9.88 8.59
C GLN A 99 4.68 -10.35 10.05
N ASP A 100 4.42 -9.40 10.94
CA ASP A 100 4.16 -9.67 12.35
C ASP A 100 2.68 -9.95 12.57
N TYR A 101 2.36 -11.12 13.10
CA TYR A 101 0.99 -11.50 13.42
C TYR A 101 0.75 -11.38 14.92
N VAL A 102 -0.23 -10.57 15.31
CA VAL A 102 -0.57 -10.29 16.72
C VAL A 102 -2.04 -10.57 17.01
N SER A 103 -2.35 -10.85 18.27
CA SER A 103 -3.74 -10.93 18.74
C SER A 103 -4.43 -9.56 18.64
N VAL A 104 -5.74 -9.53 18.47
CA VAL A 104 -6.55 -8.31 18.46
C VAL A 104 -6.42 -7.51 19.77
N ASP A 105 -6.18 -8.21 20.88
CA ASP A 105 -6.04 -7.63 22.23
C ASP A 105 -4.57 -7.42 22.65
N SER A 106 -3.62 -7.49 21.71
CA SER A 106 -2.19 -7.45 22.04
C SER A 106 -1.72 -6.11 22.59
N SER A 107 -2.35 -4.99 22.19
CA SER A 107 -1.93 -3.65 22.58
C SER A 107 -3.09 -2.65 22.54
N PRO A 108 -3.04 -1.58 23.36
CA PRO A 108 -4.05 -0.52 23.33
C PRO A 108 -4.07 0.22 21.98
N GLN A 109 -2.94 0.33 21.28
CA GLN A 109 -2.85 0.93 19.95
C GLN A 109 -3.64 0.10 18.92
N MET A 110 -3.53 -1.24 18.99
CA MET A 110 -4.29 -2.14 18.11
C MET A 110 -5.79 -1.98 18.35
N GLN A 111 -6.21 -2.03 19.62
CA GLN A 111 -7.61 -1.84 19.99
C GLN A 111 -8.15 -0.47 19.58
N ARG A 112 -7.35 0.59 19.67
CA ARG A 112 -7.73 1.94 19.22
C ARG A 112 -8.03 1.97 17.72
N VAL A 113 -7.13 1.45 16.88
CA VAL A 113 -7.34 1.38 15.43
C VAL A 113 -8.59 0.55 15.10
N LEU A 114 -8.74 -0.62 15.70
CA LEU A 114 -9.87 -1.52 15.41
C LEU A 114 -11.23 -0.96 15.82
N LYS A 115 -11.28 -0.05 16.81
CA LYS A 115 -12.51 0.67 17.20
C LYS A 115 -12.88 1.78 16.23
N LEU A 116 -11.89 2.42 15.61
CA LEU A 116 -12.09 3.50 14.64
C LEU A 116 -12.42 2.98 13.23
N LEU A 117 -12.05 1.73 12.92
CA LEU A 117 -12.42 1.11 11.65
C LEU A 117 -13.93 0.89 11.56
N PRO A 118 -14.56 1.18 10.40
CA PRO A 118 -15.98 0.99 10.21
C PRO A 118 -16.39 -0.48 10.23
N GLN A 119 -17.70 -0.71 10.24
CA GLN A 119 -18.24 -2.04 10.04
C GLN A 119 -17.93 -2.57 8.64
N ARG A 120 -17.97 -3.89 8.48
CA ARG A 120 -17.56 -4.55 7.23
C ARG A 120 -18.28 -4.02 6.00
N GLN A 121 -19.58 -3.76 6.08
CA GLN A 121 -20.37 -3.27 4.94
C GLN A 121 -19.89 -1.90 4.46
N SER A 122 -19.71 -0.97 5.39
CA SER A 122 -19.19 0.37 5.11
C SER A 122 -17.73 0.33 4.67
N MET A 123 -16.93 -0.56 5.27
CA MET A 123 -15.56 -0.81 4.86
C MET A 123 -15.47 -1.31 3.41
N ASP A 124 -16.36 -2.24 3.00
CA ASP A 124 -16.41 -2.78 1.64
C ASP A 124 -16.67 -1.65 0.61
N ILE A 125 -17.59 -0.71 0.93
CA ILE A 125 -17.88 0.46 0.10
C ILE A 125 -16.66 1.38 -0.01
N LEU A 126 -16.02 1.70 1.12
CA LEU A 126 -14.82 2.55 1.15
C LEU A 126 -13.65 1.91 0.38
N MET A 127 -13.45 0.60 0.50
CA MET A 127 -12.40 -0.10 -0.25
C MET A 127 -12.69 -0.10 -1.75
N GLN A 128 -13.94 -0.27 -2.15
CA GLN A 128 -14.32 -0.21 -3.57
C GLN A 128 -14.09 1.20 -4.14
N HIS A 129 -14.53 2.23 -3.44
CA HIS A 129 -14.28 3.63 -3.80
C HIS A 129 -12.78 3.91 -3.89
N PHE A 130 -12.00 3.49 -2.88
CA PHE A 130 -10.56 3.66 -2.90
C PHE A 130 -9.89 3.00 -4.12
N LEU A 131 -10.22 1.74 -4.42
CA LEU A 131 -9.59 1.01 -5.52
C LEU A 131 -9.97 1.56 -6.89
N THR A 132 -11.15 2.17 -7.01
CA THR A 132 -11.68 2.71 -8.27
C THR A 132 -11.22 4.13 -8.51
N ASP A 133 -11.30 4.99 -7.49
CA ASP A 133 -11.20 6.46 -7.65
C ASP A 133 -9.94 7.06 -7.02
N ILE A 134 -9.27 6.35 -6.12
CA ILE A 134 -8.12 6.89 -5.38
C ILE A 134 -6.83 6.21 -5.82
N ASN A 135 -6.83 4.88 -5.86
CA ASN A 135 -5.63 4.08 -6.10
C ASN A 135 -5.04 4.35 -7.49
N TYR A 136 -5.82 4.69 -8.52
CA TYR A 136 -5.28 4.92 -9.87
C TYR A 136 -4.28 6.08 -9.96
N HIS A 137 -4.31 7.04 -9.02
CA HIS A 137 -3.43 8.21 -9.05
C HIS A 137 -1.94 7.85 -8.98
N TYR A 138 -1.61 6.84 -8.18
CA TYR A 138 -0.23 6.38 -7.97
C TYR A 138 -0.06 4.87 -8.07
N TYR A 139 -1.16 4.12 -8.10
CA TYR A 139 -1.23 2.66 -8.17
C TYR A 139 -0.26 1.97 -7.18
N ILE A 140 -0.24 2.46 -5.93
CA ILE A 140 0.65 1.96 -4.88
C ILE A 140 0.24 0.54 -4.47
N ILE A 141 -1.06 0.24 -4.52
CA ILE A 141 -1.63 -1.05 -4.16
C ILE A 141 -2.02 -1.82 -5.42
N TYR A 142 -1.59 -3.08 -5.49
CA TYR A 142 -2.12 -4.03 -6.45
C TYR A 142 -3.43 -4.64 -5.93
N PRO A 143 -4.59 -4.35 -6.54
CA PRO A 143 -5.90 -4.69 -5.96
C PRO A 143 -6.13 -6.18 -5.66
N PRO A 144 -5.76 -7.14 -6.53
CA PRO A 144 -6.05 -8.56 -6.28
C PRO A 144 -5.42 -9.10 -5.00
N VAL A 145 -4.15 -8.75 -4.74
CA VAL A 145 -3.44 -9.19 -3.53
C VAL A 145 -4.00 -8.49 -2.30
N PHE A 146 -4.26 -7.19 -2.39
CA PHE A 146 -4.84 -6.42 -1.28
C PHE A 146 -6.21 -6.94 -0.85
N LEU A 147 -7.10 -7.24 -1.81
CA LEU A 147 -8.43 -7.78 -1.52
C LEU A 147 -8.38 -9.21 -0.99
N GLN A 148 -7.41 -10.02 -1.42
CA GLN A 148 -7.19 -11.34 -0.84
C GLN A 148 -6.85 -11.24 0.66
N ASP A 149 -5.89 -10.39 1.01
CA ASP A 149 -5.50 -10.17 2.41
C ASP A 149 -6.64 -9.53 3.21
N TYR A 150 -7.44 -8.66 2.59
CA TYR A 150 -8.63 -8.05 3.18
C TYR A 150 -9.63 -9.10 3.65
N HIS A 151 -9.94 -10.08 2.79
CA HIS A 151 -10.83 -11.19 3.15
C HIS A 151 -10.26 -12.05 4.27
N ILE A 152 -8.96 -12.36 4.21
CA ILE A 152 -8.29 -13.16 5.24
C ILE A 152 -8.33 -12.42 6.59
N TRP A 153 -8.10 -11.11 6.58
CA TRP A 153 -8.14 -10.26 7.76
C TRP A 153 -9.54 -10.26 8.41
N TRP A 154 -10.58 -10.05 7.61
CA TRP A 154 -11.98 -10.10 8.10
C TRP A 154 -12.43 -11.48 8.55
N GLU A 155 -11.89 -12.56 7.98
CA GLU A 155 -12.19 -13.92 8.45
C GLU A 155 -11.50 -14.23 9.81
N ARG A 156 -10.32 -13.66 10.05
CA ARG A 156 -9.54 -13.88 11.27
C ARG A 156 -10.03 -13.05 12.46
N ARG A 157 -10.38 -11.79 12.24
CA ARG A 157 -10.81 -10.82 13.28
C ARG A 157 -11.92 -11.36 14.21
N PRO A 158 -13.10 -11.81 13.73
CA PRO A 158 -14.19 -12.24 14.61
C PRO A 158 -13.89 -13.57 15.33
N ARG A 159 -12.93 -14.36 14.82
CA ARG A 159 -12.51 -15.63 15.43
C ARG A 159 -11.38 -15.45 16.45
N ASN A 160 -11.04 -14.20 16.78
CA ASN A 160 -9.92 -13.82 17.63
C ASN A 160 -8.58 -14.50 17.25
N ARG A 161 -8.38 -14.69 15.94
CA ARG A 161 -7.11 -15.21 15.40
C ARG A 161 -6.12 -14.07 15.19
N SER A 162 -4.83 -14.41 15.20
CA SER A 162 -3.78 -13.42 14.97
C SER A 162 -3.90 -12.78 13.58
N ILE A 163 -3.90 -11.45 13.55
CA ILE A 163 -3.96 -10.61 12.35
C ILE A 163 -2.61 -9.94 12.10
N SER A 164 -2.32 -9.62 10.84
CA SER A 164 -1.07 -8.95 10.46
C SER A 164 -1.08 -7.50 10.93
N LEU A 165 -0.04 -7.11 11.65
CA LEU A 165 0.16 -5.75 12.15
C LEU A 165 0.37 -4.78 10.99
N GLN A 166 1.28 -5.10 10.07
CA GLN A 166 1.59 -4.28 8.90
C GLN A 166 0.37 -4.10 7.99
N TYR A 167 -0.38 -5.18 7.74
CA TYR A 167 -1.59 -5.11 6.93
C TYR A 167 -2.70 -4.30 7.61
N THR A 168 -2.85 -4.43 8.94
CA THR A 168 -3.85 -3.64 9.68
C THR A 168 -3.53 -2.14 9.61
N CYS A 169 -2.25 -1.77 9.71
CA CYS A 169 -1.83 -0.38 9.51
C CYS A 169 -2.10 0.11 8.08
N LEU A 170 -1.82 -0.71 7.06
CA LEU A 170 -2.12 -0.38 5.66
C LEU A 170 -3.63 -0.18 5.46
N LEU A 171 -4.45 -1.09 5.98
CA LEU A 171 -5.90 -1.04 5.87
C LEU A 171 -6.48 0.23 6.52
N ALA A 172 -5.95 0.62 7.70
CA ALA A 172 -6.37 1.83 8.39
C ALA A 172 -6.04 3.10 7.61
N ILE A 173 -4.85 3.22 7.01
CA ILE A 173 -4.51 4.41 6.23
C ILE A 173 -5.25 4.47 4.90
N VAL A 174 -5.48 3.33 4.25
CA VAL A 174 -6.31 3.26 3.03
C VAL A 174 -7.74 3.72 3.33
N CYS A 175 -8.29 3.31 4.48
CA CYS A 175 -9.60 3.78 4.93
C CYS A 175 -9.59 5.30 5.23
N ALA A 176 -8.56 5.82 5.89
CA ALA A 176 -8.43 7.26 6.13
C ALA A 176 -8.37 8.06 4.81
N CYS A 177 -7.61 7.58 3.83
CA CYS A 177 -7.60 8.17 2.48
C CYS A 177 -8.98 8.08 1.83
N ALA A 178 -9.68 6.95 1.92
CA ALA A 178 -11.03 6.80 1.36
C ALA A 178 -12.00 7.84 1.94
N LEU A 179 -11.93 8.07 3.26
CA LEU A 179 -12.78 9.03 3.96
C LEU A 179 -12.60 10.47 3.47
N GLN A 180 -11.40 10.88 3.04
CA GLN A 180 -11.15 12.23 2.50
C GLN A 180 -11.81 12.49 1.14
N HIS A 181 -12.25 11.44 0.45
CA HIS A 181 -12.76 11.52 -0.92
C HIS A 181 -14.19 11.00 -1.06
N VAL A 182 -14.86 10.69 0.06
CA VAL A 182 -16.27 10.31 0.06
C VAL A 182 -17.10 11.42 -0.58
N GLU A 183 -18.02 11.03 -1.48
CA GLU A 183 -18.88 12.00 -2.15
C GLU A 183 -19.86 12.65 -1.15
N PRO A 184 -20.15 13.96 -1.28
CA PRO A 184 -21.05 14.68 -0.38
C PRO A 184 -22.46 14.06 -0.23
N ALA A 185 -22.92 13.34 -1.25
CA ALA A 185 -24.20 12.64 -1.21
C ALA A 185 -24.20 11.43 -0.25
N SER A 186 -23.03 10.83 0.00
CA SER A 186 -22.85 9.63 0.82
C SER A 186 -22.28 9.92 2.21
N GLU A 187 -21.70 11.11 2.42
CA GLU A 187 -21.22 11.61 3.73
C GLU A 187 -22.18 11.35 4.91
N PRO A 188 -23.48 11.73 4.86
CA PRO A 188 -24.35 11.62 6.03
C PRO A 188 -24.55 10.18 6.51
N ILE A 189 -24.39 9.19 5.62
CA ILE A 189 -24.47 7.77 5.98
C ILE A 189 -23.29 7.39 6.87
N PHE A 190 -22.07 7.77 6.46
CA PHE A 190 -20.85 7.47 7.22
C PHE A 190 -20.78 8.30 8.50
N GLU A 191 -21.12 9.59 8.48
CA GLU A 191 -21.14 10.42 9.69
C GLU A 191 -22.12 9.88 10.75
N SER A 192 -23.25 9.31 10.32
CA SER A 192 -24.19 8.67 11.24
C SER A 192 -23.62 7.40 11.91
N GLU A 193 -22.75 6.66 11.20
CA GLU A 193 -22.09 5.47 11.72
C GLU A 193 -20.93 5.84 12.66
N PHE A 194 -20.10 6.80 12.28
CA PHE A 194 -18.94 7.21 13.06
C PHE A 194 -19.28 8.15 14.22
N GLY A 195 -20.40 8.87 14.13
CA GLY A 195 -20.85 9.85 15.13
C GLY A 195 -20.05 11.16 15.14
N ASP A 196 -19.27 11.42 14.09
CA ASP A 196 -18.41 12.60 13.93
C ASP A 196 -18.24 12.91 12.43
N SER A 197 -17.65 14.07 12.09
CA SER A 197 -17.40 14.40 10.68
C SER A 197 -16.30 13.53 10.06
N LEU A 198 -16.38 13.28 8.75
CA LEU A 198 -15.42 12.38 8.09
C LEU A 198 -13.98 12.88 8.15
N ASP A 199 -13.78 14.20 8.12
CA ASP A 199 -12.46 14.82 8.30
C ASP A 199 -11.84 14.46 9.67
N VAL A 200 -12.65 14.59 10.74
CA VAL A 200 -12.22 14.28 12.11
C VAL A 200 -11.94 12.78 12.25
N VAL A 201 -12.79 11.92 11.69
CA VAL A 201 -12.59 10.47 11.71
C VAL A 201 -11.33 10.08 10.94
N SER A 202 -11.10 10.69 9.77
CA SER A 202 -9.90 10.46 8.95
C SER A 202 -8.62 10.86 9.69
N ASP A 203 -8.59 12.05 10.30
CA ASP A 203 -7.51 12.53 11.17
C ASP A 203 -7.23 11.56 12.33
N GLN A 204 -8.28 11.14 13.05
CA GLN A 204 -8.15 10.24 14.19
C GLN A 204 -7.65 8.85 13.78
N LEU A 205 -8.14 8.33 12.66
CA LEU A 205 -7.74 7.03 12.13
C LEU A 205 -6.28 7.07 11.65
N HIS A 206 -5.86 8.15 10.99
CA HIS A 206 -4.46 8.36 10.60
C HIS A 206 -3.54 8.44 11.83
N ALA A 207 -3.92 9.20 12.85
CA ALA A 207 -3.17 9.32 14.09
C ALA A 207 -3.05 7.96 14.82
N ALA A 208 -4.17 7.23 14.98
CA ALA A 208 -4.18 5.91 15.60
C ALA A 208 -3.34 4.90 14.82
N MET A 209 -3.39 4.94 13.48
CA MET A 209 -2.54 4.10 12.63
C MET A 209 -1.05 4.41 12.85
N ARG A 210 -0.66 5.69 12.94
CA ARG A 210 0.74 6.07 13.22
C ARG A 210 1.22 5.55 14.58
N GLU A 211 0.36 5.63 15.60
CA GLU A 211 0.64 5.05 16.92
C GLU A 211 0.75 3.52 16.86
N LEU A 212 -0.09 2.84 16.07
CA LEU A 212 0.03 1.39 15.90
C LEU A 212 1.33 1.01 15.18
N ALA A 213 1.69 1.78 14.15
CA ALA A 213 2.91 1.54 13.38
C ALA A 213 4.19 1.75 14.20
N SER A 214 4.18 2.62 15.21
CA SER A 214 5.35 2.82 16.08
C SER A 214 5.64 1.63 17.01
N VAL A 215 4.70 0.68 17.13
CA VAL A 215 4.87 -0.57 17.87
C VAL A 215 5.62 -1.63 17.04
N ILE A 216 5.70 -1.46 15.71
CA ILE A 216 6.47 -2.35 14.84
C ILE A 216 7.96 -2.21 15.19
N PRO A 217 8.66 -3.30 15.56
CA PRO A 217 10.07 -3.22 15.94
C PRO A 217 10.95 -2.66 14.82
N VAL A 218 11.96 -1.88 15.19
CA VAL A 218 12.97 -1.40 14.23
C VAL A 218 13.67 -2.59 13.60
N GLY A 219 13.84 -2.56 12.27
CA GLY A 219 14.41 -3.67 11.49
C GLY A 219 13.37 -4.59 10.86
N HIS A 220 12.10 -4.53 11.28
CA HIS A 220 11.01 -5.29 10.69
C HIS A 220 10.44 -4.58 9.45
N TYR A 221 11.28 -4.44 8.43
CA TYR A 221 10.91 -3.80 7.18
C TYR A 221 9.99 -4.70 6.36
N HIS A 222 9.00 -4.11 5.69
CA HIS A 222 8.08 -4.87 4.84
C HIS A 222 7.46 -3.97 3.76
N ILE A 223 7.13 -4.52 2.58
CA ILE A 223 6.50 -3.75 1.49
C ILE A 223 5.21 -3.04 1.93
N LEU A 224 4.40 -3.69 2.75
CA LEU A 224 3.17 -3.11 3.30
C LEU A 224 3.45 -1.83 4.14
N ASN A 225 4.60 -1.74 4.81
CA ASN A 225 4.97 -0.53 5.53
C ASN A 225 5.33 0.60 4.56
N VAL A 226 6.04 0.30 3.47
CA VAL A 226 6.32 1.26 2.39
C VAL A 226 5.01 1.77 1.81
N GLN A 227 4.08 0.88 1.45
CA GLN A 227 2.76 1.25 0.93
C GLN A 227 1.98 2.12 1.93
N ARG A 228 1.99 1.76 3.22
CA ARG A 228 1.36 2.54 4.30
C ARG A 228 1.96 3.95 4.40
N LEU A 229 3.28 4.07 4.33
CA LEU A 229 3.97 5.37 4.36
C LEU A 229 3.61 6.20 3.12
N LEU A 230 3.62 5.61 1.93
CA LEU A 230 3.21 6.31 0.71
C LEU A 230 1.74 6.79 0.78
N HIS A 231 0.84 5.99 1.34
CA HIS A 231 -0.54 6.44 1.58
C HIS A 231 -0.63 7.52 2.67
N SER A 232 0.20 7.48 3.71
CA SER A 232 0.29 8.58 4.67
C SER A 232 0.81 9.87 4.02
N CYS A 233 1.75 9.77 3.08
CA CYS A 233 2.22 10.92 2.29
C CYS A 233 1.08 11.47 1.42
N TYR A 234 0.30 10.60 0.77
CA TYR A 234 -0.88 10.99 0.00
C TYR A 234 -1.89 11.75 0.88
N TRP A 235 -2.23 11.18 2.03
CA TRP A 235 -3.18 11.76 2.99
C TRP A 235 -2.72 13.15 3.45
N TYR A 236 -1.44 13.31 3.80
CA TYR A 236 -0.89 14.63 4.17
C TYR A 236 -0.94 15.63 3.02
N LYS A 237 -0.72 15.17 1.78
CA LYS A 237 -0.82 16.02 0.59
C LYS A 237 -2.25 16.53 0.39
N ALA A 238 -3.25 15.69 0.61
CA ALA A 238 -4.66 16.07 0.52
C ALA A 238 -5.02 17.15 1.56
N GLU A 239 -4.45 17.07 2.77
CA GLU A 239 -4.59 18.06 3.84
C GLU A 239 -3.72 19.32 3.69
N ALA A 240 -2.98 19.47 2.59
CA ALA A 240 -1.98 20.53 2.39
C ALA A 240 -0.87 20.61 3.47
N LYS A 241 -0.62 19.50 4.18
CA LYS A 241 0.43 19.33 5.20
C LYS A 241 1.74 18.86 4.54
N PHE A 242 2.30 19.72 3.68
CA PHE A 242 3.40 19.34 2.76
C PHE A 242 4.71 18.98 3.47
N LEU A 243 5.01 19.58 4.62
CA LEU A 243 6.23 19.30 5.37
C LEU A 243 6.18 17.89 5.96
N GLU A 244 5.05 17.50 6.53
CA GLU A 244 4.79 16.17 7.04
C GLU A 244 4.80 15.14 5.90
N ALA A 245 4.20 15.46 4.76
CA ALA A 245 4.24 14.62 3.56
C ALA A 245 5.70 14.33 3.14
N TRP A 246 6.55 15.35 3.12
CA TRP A 246 7.98 15.22 2.80
C TRP A 246 8.72 14.28 3.75
N HIS A 247 8.52 14.42 5.06
CA HIS A 247 9.14 13.55 6.06
C HIS A 247 8.69 12.09 5.90
N VAL A 248 7.40 11.87 5.69
CA VAL A 248 6.86 10.51 5.50
C VAL A 248 7.36 9.88 4.20
N LEU A 249 7.44 10.66 3.11
CA LEU A 249 8.01 10.18 1.85
C LEU A 249 9.47 9.77 2.01
N SER A 250 10.25 10.57 2.73
CA SER A 250 11.66 10.26 3.04
C SER A 250 11.77 8.94 3.82
N ALA A 251 10.89 8.71 4.81
CA ALA A 251 10.83 7.45 5.54
C ALA A 251 10.47 6.26 4.64
N ALA A 252 9.53 6.44 3.70
CA ALA A 252 9.16 5.40 2.72
C ALA A 252 10.35 5.00 1.84
N ILE A 253 11.13 5.99 1.38
CA ILE A 253 12.34 5.76 0.57
C ILE A 253 13.38 4.97 1.37
N LEU A 254 13.62 5.33 2.63
CA LEU A 254 14.57 4.62 3.48
C LEU A 254 14.14 3.17 3.73
N GLU A 255 12.87 2.92 4.00
CA GLU A 255 12.36 1.55 4.18
C GLU A 255 12.44 0.74 2.87
N GLY A 256 12.16 1.35 1.71
CA GLY A 256 12.37 0.71 0.41
C GLY A 256 13.84 0.39 0.12
N ARG A 257 14.78 1.22 0.61
CA ARG A 257 16.21 0.93 0.51
C ARG A 257 16.62 -0.26 1.37
N GLU A 258 16.09 -0.36 2.59
CA GLU A 258 16.34 -1.50 3.48
C GLU A 258 15.84 -2.84 2.93
N LEU A 259 14.77 -2.79 2.13
CA LEU A 259 14.22 -3.91 1.37
C LEU A 259 14.99 -4.22 0.07
N GLY A 260 15.95 -3.40 -0.31
CA GLY A 260 16.77 -3.61 -1.51
C GLY A 260 16.11 -3.22 -2.83
N TYR A 261 14.96 -2.53 -2.83
CA TYR A 261 14.25 -2.17 -4.07
C TYR A 261 14.97 -1.14 -4.97
N HIS A 262 16.05 -0.54 -4.48
CA HIS A 262 16.94 0.31 -5.26
C HIS A 262 17.91 -0.50 -6.14
N LYS A 263 18.05 -1.80 -5.90
CA LYS A 263 18.96 -2.69 -6.64
C LYS A 263 18.22 -3.24 -7.86
N ALA A 264 18.93 -3.32 -8.99
CA ALA A 264 18.40 -4.03 -10.15
C ALA A 264 18.14 -5.51 -9.79
N PRO A 265 17.10 -6.13 -10.34
CA PRO A 265 16.89 -7.57 -10.18
C PRO A 265 18.12 -8.32 -10.67
N ALA A 266 18.50 -9.39 -9.96
CA ALA A 266 19.63 -10.20 -10.38
C ALA A 266 19.35 -10.78 -11.79
N PRO A 267 20.34 -10.78 -12.70
CA PRO A 267 20.13 -11.36 -14.03
C PRO A 267 19.81 -12.86 -13.88
N GLY A 268 18.57 -13.25 -14.24
CA GLY A 268 18.12 -14.65 -14.28
C GLY A 268 17.03 -15.07 -13.29
N THR A 269 16.44 -14.13 -12.53
CA THR A 269 15.21 -14.37 -11.73
C THR A 269 13.95 -13.91 -12.46
#